data_AF-A0A2T4VIM9-F1
#
_entry.id   AF-A0A2T4VIM9-F1
#
_cell.length_a   1.000
_cell.length_b   1.000
_cell.length_c   1.000
_cell.angle_alpha   90.00
_cell.angle_beta   90.00
_cell.angle_gamma   90.00
#
_symmetry.space_group_name_H-M   'P 1'
#
loop_
_entity.id
_entity.type
_entity.pdbx_description
1 polymer ?
#
loop_
_entity_poly.entity_id
_entity_poly.type
_entity_poly.pdbx_seq_one_letter_code
_entity_poly.pdbx_strand_id
1 'polypeptide(L)'
;MPTVKKPRTPQDTLPPRLRSLLEDLTHRELAARLERVYRAAALAIDRLGHLNIVKYEPTTLQEAAGADLSLWETMAPAIRDTVVDVNALVSAIHEAFPPPAEAARSDTWAPPPASVDERLEREVEVVLHTSAGRLSRRVADLGQRVRRPEVVSDHWALMAELQSFRADFRAQMGDLVYLTAAAFTDVRREDVVPGYQTQVGAAAALRGAVADLRRSLQSKLEKAVGVTPSELPGQVRRMEESLAAFAGMPASLTMKTRDKRLLVELRERLRELASSPAPTPGELQARVEPFLGELGRVGAELTQRTLAVHDRAVWAACGARLEQAAMHLFLGSPGAERVVREAVETAEALHGRAPVFDAFLRKVRVATEQSFEDEAQLRETLEVFRERLAALPFT
;
A
#
# COMPACT_ATOMS: atom_id res chain seq x y z
N MET A 1 0.49 -32.06 4.91
CA MET A 1 1.15 -31.04 5.75
C MET A 1 1.45 -29.83 4.89
N PRO A 2 0.99 -28.62 5.24
CA PRO A 2 1.35 -27.43 4.48
C PRO A 2 2.85 -27.20 4.63
N THR A 3 3.54 -27.08 3.51
CA THR A 3 4.98 -26.79 3.48
C THR A 3 5.21 -25.42 4.10
N VAL A 4 5.81 -25.40 5.29
CA VAL A 4 6.31 -24.18 5.91
C VAL A 4 7.36 -23.60 4.96
N LYS A 5 6.99 -22.56 4.20
CA LYS A 5 7.93 -21.81 3.37
C LYS A 5 9.06 -21.34 4.28
N LYS A 6 10.29 -21.76 4.00
CA LYS A 6 11.49 -21.22 4.65
C LYS A 6 11.42 -19.69 4.59
N PRO A 7 11.70 -18.97 5.69
CA PRO A 7 11.78 -17.52 5.66
C PRO A 7 12.79 -17.12 4.59
N ARG A 8 12.34 -16.29 3.64
CA ARG A 8 13.19 -15.78 2.56
C ARG A 8 14.35 -15.01 3.20
N THR A 9 15.57 -15.26 2.77
CA THR A 9 16.75 -14.52 3.25
C THR A 9 16.53 -13.02 2.99
N PRO A 10 16.72 -12.14 3.98
CA PRO A 10 16.57 -10.70 3.79
C PRO A 10 17.45 -10.23 2.64
N GLN A 11 16.88 -9.49 1.69
CA GLN A 11 17.65 -8.96 0.58
C GLN A 11 18.31 -7.65 1.02
N ASP A 12 19.60 -7.71 1.38
CA ASP A 12 20.46 -6.53 1.59
C ASP A 12 20.88 -5.89 0.25
N THR A 13 19.93 -5.75 -0.67
CA THR A 13 20.18 -5.24 -2.02
C THR A 13 19.56 -3.87 -2.17
N LEU A 14 20.43 -2.87 -2.28
CA LEU A 14 20.01 -1.51 -2.62
C LEU A 14 19.41 -1.47 -4.03
N PRO A 15 18.37 -0.64 -4.26
CA PRO A 15 17.84 -0.38 -5.59
C PRO A 15 18.95 0.03 -6.58
N PRO A 16 18.90 -0.38 -7.86
CA PRO A 16 19.96 -0.09 -8.84
C PRO A 16 20.27 1.40 -8.96
N ARG A 17 19.25 2.26 -9.01
CA ARG A 17 19.44 3.71 -9.11
C ARG A 17 20.13 4.29 -7.87
N LEU A 18 19.83 3.77 -6.68
CA LEU A 18 20.50 4.18 -5.45
C LEU A 18 21.97 3.76 -5.43
N ARG A 19 22.30 2.59 -5.99
CA ARG A 19 23.70 2.15 -6.15
C ARG A 19 24.46 3.04 -7.12
N SER A 20 23.89 3.30 -8.31
CA SER A 20 24.51 4.21 -9.28
C SER A 20 24.75 5.60 -8.70
N LEU A 21 23.80 6.13 -7.92
CA LEU A 21 23.96 7.40 -7.23
C LEU A 21 25.19 7.39 -6.32
N LEU A 22 25.37 6.35 -5.50
CA LEU A 22 26.54 6.22 -4.61
C LEU A 22 27.86 6.08 -5.39
N GLU A 23 27.83 5.41 -6.55
CA GLU A 23 28.98 5.25 -7.43
C GLU A 23 29.39 6.57 -8.11
N ASP A 24 28.43 7.45 -8.37
CA ASP A 24 28.62 8.76 -9.01
C ASP A 24 29.10 9.85 -8.05
N LEU A 25 29.02 9.63 -6.72
CA LEU A 25 29.51 10.60 -5.73
C LEU A 25 31.03 10.78 -5.81
N THR A 26 31.45 12.05 -5.85
CA THR A 26 32.86 12.47 -5.86
C THR A 26 33.57 12.10 -4.56
N HIS A 27 32.91 12.32 -3.42
CA HIS A 27 33.42 12.01 -2.09
C HIS A 27 33.18 10.53 -1.72
N ARG A 28 34.20 9.69 -1.97
CA ARG A 28 34.12 8.23 -1.74
C ARG A 28 33.88 7.83 -0.30
N GLU A 29 34.41 8.57 0.66
CA GLU A 29 34.19 8.30 2.09
C GLU A 29 32.74 8.57 2.51
N LEU A 30 32.17 9.68 2.05
CA LEU A 30 30.75 10.00 2.24
C LEU A 30 29.86 8.94 1.59
N ALA A 31 30.17 8.53 0.37
CA ALA A 31 29.45 7.45 -0.32
C ALA A 31 29.45 6.14 0.50
N ALA A 32 30.59 5.74 1.06
CA ALA A 32 30.69 4.54 1.90
C ALA A 32 29.93 4.66 3.22
N ARG A 33 29.90 5.86 3.84
CA ARG A 33 29.08 6.14 5.04
C ARG A 33 27.59 6.04 4.71
N LEU A 34 27.14 6.64 3.61
CA LEU A 34 25.75 6.59 3.15
C LEU A 34 25.32 5.17 2.76
N GLU A 35 26.18 4.42 2.08
CA GLU A 35 25.89 3.04 1.70
C GLU A 35 25.57 2.18 2.93
N ARG A 36 26.36 2.31 4.02
CA ARG A 36 26.12 1.60 5.28
C ARG A 36 24.74 1.92 5.85
N VAL A 37 24.36 3.20 5.88
CA VAL A 37 23.04 3.64 6.37
C VAL A 37 21.92 3.13 5.46
N TYR A 38 22.06 3.22 4.15
CA TYR A 38 21.03 2.76 3.20
C TYR A 38 20.82 1.27 3.24
N ARG A 39 21.89 0.48 3.42
CA ARG A 39 21.80 -0.97 3.61
C ARG A 39 21.06 -1.30 4.90
N ALA A 40 21.43 -0.66 6.01
CA ALA A 40 20.71 -0.80 7.28
C ALA A 40 19.22 -0.45 7.13
N ALA A 41 18.89 0.62 6.41
CA ALA A 41 17.51 1.02 6.15
C ALA A 41 16.76 0.01 5.26
N ALA A 42 17.38 -0.47 4.19
CA ALA A 42 16.80 -1.48 3.30
C ALA A 42 16.48 -2.77 4.07
N LEU A 43 17.42 -3.21 4.90
CA LEU A 43 17.30 -4.41 5.71
C LEU A 43 16.20 -4.26 6.78
N ALA A 44 16.14 -3.12 7.47
CA ALA A 44 15.09 -2.82 8.43
C ALA A 44 13.70 -2.72 7.77
N ILE A 45 13.60 -2.07 6.60
CA ILE A 45 12.37 -2.00 5.81
C ILE A 45 11.91 -3.41 5.41
N ASP A 46 12.80 -4.24 4.86
CA ASP A 46 12.50 -5.60 4.43
C ASP A 46 11.99 -6.47 5.59
N ARG A 47 12.70 -6.49 6.72
CA ARG A 47 12.29 -7.22 7.93
C ARG A 47 10.93 -6.73 8.46
N LEU A 48 10.73 -5.41 8.50
CA LEU A 48 9.44 -4.84 8.87
C LEU A 48 8.33 -5.16 7.90
N GLY A 49 8.62 -5.47 6.64
CA GLY A 49 7.65 -5.98 5.66
C GLY A 49 7.29 -7.44 5.90
N HIS A 50 8.28 -8.26 6.29
CA HIS A 50 8.13 -9.70 6.51
C HIS A 50 7.50 -10.09 7.84
N LEU A 51 7.35 -9.15 8.77
CA LEU A 51 6.66 -9.38 10.03
C LEU A 51 5.20 -9.82 9.76
N ASN A 52 4.95 -11.12 9.89
CA ASN A 52 3.63 -11.70 9.64
C ASN A 52 2.74 -11.46 10.85
N ILE A 53 2.15 -10.27 10.94
CA ILE A 53 1.09 -9.98 11.94
C ILE A 53 -0.23 -10.63 11.56
N VAL A 54 -0.40 -10.96 10.27
CA VAL A 54 -1.66 -11.50 9.75
C VAL A 54 -1.98 -12.86 10.35
N LYS A 55 -0.97 -13.69 10.65
CA LYS A 55 -1.18 -14.98 11.34
C LYS A 55 -1.76 -14.83 12.75
N TYR A 56 -1.69 -13.64 13.33
CA TYR A 56 -2.26 -13.36 14.64
C TYR A 56 -3.66 -12.75 14.53
N GLU A 57 -4.06 -12.17 13.39
CA GLU A 57 -5.35 -11.49 13.27
C GLU A 57 -6.54 -12.42 13.55
N PRO A 58 -7.52 -12.00 14.38
CA PRO A 58 -8.72 -12.80 14.62
C PRO A 58 -9.50 -13.02 13.33
N THR A 59 -9.99 -14.24 13.15
CA THR A 59 -10.86 -14.61 12.03
C THR A 59 -12.33 -14.63 12.41
N THR A 60 -12.63 -14.59 13.72
CA THR A 60 -13.97 -14.51 14.30
C THR A 60 -13.99 -13.51 15.47
N LEU A 61 -15.18 -13.00 15.84
CA LEU A 61 -15.34 -12.13 17.02
C LEU A 61 -15.14 -12.91 18.32
N GLN A 62 -15.43 -14.22 18.33
CA GLN A 62 -15.26 -15.07 19.50
C GLN A 62 -13.78 -15.23 19.86
N GLU A 63 -12.88 -15.33 18.87
CA GLU A 63 -11.42 -15.31 19.06
C GLU A 63 -10.91 -13.97 19.63
N ALA A 64 -11.66 -12.88 19.44
CA ALA A 64 -11.30 -11.56 19.93
C ALA A 64 -11.89 -11.23 21.32
N ALA A 65 -12.82 -12.04 21.84
CA ALA A 65 -13.61 -11.74 23.03
C ALA A 65 -12.96 -12.14 24.38
N GLY A 66 -11.69 -12.54 24.39
CA GLY A 66 -10.95 -12.91 25.60
C GLY A 66 -9.82 -11.94 25.92
N ALA A 67 -9.77 -11.43 27.15
CA ALA A 67 -8.58 -10.75 27.69
C ALA A 67 -7.49 -11.80 27.97
N ASP A 68 -6.85 -12.27 26.91
CA ASP A 68 -5.84 -13.31 26.98
C ASP A 68 -4.45 -12.73 26.72
N LEU A 69 -3.63 -12.70 27.77
CA LEU A 69 -2.22 -12.29 27.70
C LEU A 69 -1.39 -13.24 26.81
N SER A 70 -1.91 -14.41 26.46
CA SER A 70 -1.25 -15.37 25.56
C SER A 70 -0.91 -14.76 24.19
N LEU A 71 -1.75 -13.87 23.67
CA LEU A 71 -1.48 -13.16 22.42
C LEU A 71 -0.25 -12.27 22.57
N TRP A 72 -0.21 -11.49 23.66
CA TRP A 72 0.91 -10.61 23.94
C TRP A 72 2.22 -11.41 24.07
N GLU A 73 2.21 -12.53 24.78
CA GLU A 73 3.37 -13.43 24.90
C GLU A 73 3.83 -13.96 23.54
N THR A 74 2.87 -14.31 22.66
CA THR A 74 3.17 -14.80 21.32
C THR A 74 3.72 -13.71 20.40
N MET A 75 3.35 -12.45 20.63
CA MET A 75 3.73 -11.31 19.79
C MET A 75 4.95 -10.53 20.29
N ALA A 76 5.26 -10.61 21.58
CA ALA A 76 6.41 -9.94 22.18
C ALA A 76 7.72 -10.18 21.40
N PRO A 77 8.01 -11.38 20.85
CA PRO A 77 9.15 -11.59 19.97
C PRO A 77 9.12 -10.70 18.71
N ALA A 78 7.98 -10.61 18.03
CA ALA A 78 7.82 -9.82 16.82
C ALA A 78 8.00 -8.31 17.10
N ILE A 79 7.51 -7.83 18.25
CA ILE A 79 7.70 -6.45 18.70
C ILE A 79 9.16 -6.19 19.03
N ARG A 80 9.82 -7.11 19.76
CA ARG A 80 11.24 -7.03 20.08
C ARG A 80 12.08 -6.96 18.80
N ASP A 81 11.84 -7.85 17.84
CA ASP A 81 12.59 -7.90 16.58
C ASP A 81 12.43 -6.58 15.80
N THR A 82 11.21 -6.04 15.74
CA THR A 82 10.93 -4.71 15.15
C THR A 82 11.77 -3.60 15.79
N VAL A 83 11.82 -3.58 17.12
CA VAL A 83 12.61 -2.59 17.88
C VAL A 83 14.10 -2.78 17.65
N VAL A 84 14.59 -4.03 17.59
CA VAL A 84 15.99 -4.35 17.29
C VAL A 84 16.38 -3.84 15.92
N ASP A 85 15.55 -4.05 14.90
CA ASP A 85 15.85 -3.62 13.52
C ASP A 85 15.90 -2.09 13.38
N VAL A 86 14.96 -1.38 14.00
CA VAL A 86 14.97 0.10 14.00
C VAL A 86 16.18 0.63 14.77
N ASN A 87 16.51 0.05 15.92
CA ASN A 87 17.69 0.45 16.68
C ASN A 87 18.99 0.15 15.93
N ALA A 88 19.06 -0.93 15.16
CA ALA A 88 20.23 -1.23 14.33
C ALA A 88 20.47 -0.13 13.27
N LEU A 89 19.41 0.39 12.65
CA LEU A 89 19.50 1.54 11.75
C LEU A 89 19.95 2.81 12.49
N VAL A 90 19.38 3.11 13.67
CA VAL A 90 19.79 4.27 14.47
C VAL A 90 21.27 4.18 14.85
N SER A 91 21.74 3.01 15.27
CA SER A 91 23.16 2.77 15.55
C SER A 91 24.03 2.96 14.30
N ALA A 92 23.62 2.42 13.14
CA ALA A 92 24.33 2.60 11.89
C ALA A 92 24.45 4.08 11.48
N ILE A 93 23.41 4.89 11.74
CA ILE A 93 23.46 6.34 11.54
C ILE A 93 24.51 6.97 12.45
N HIS A 94 24.49 6.69 13.76
CA HIS A 94 25.44 7.29 14.70
C HIS A 94 26.89 6.83 14.50
N GLU A 95 27.10 5.60 14.03
CA GLU A 95 28.43 5.08 13.70
C GLU A 95 28.99 5.69 12.42
N ALA A 96 28.15 5.87 11.39
CA ALA A 96 28.56 6.47 10.13
C ALA A 96 28.63 8.01 10.22
N PHE A 97 27.78 8.63 11.03
CA PHE A 97 27.65 10.07 11.22
C PHE A 97 27.59 10.35 12.72
N PRO A 98 28.74 10.49 13.39
CA PRO A 98 28.77 10.71 14.83
C PRO A 98 28.16 12.08 15.16
N PRO A 99 27.25 12.17 16.16
CA PRO A 99 26.68 13.45 16.54
C PRO A 99 27.79 14.39 17.02
N PRO A 100 27.71 15.70 16.73
CA PRO A 100 28.68 16.64 17.23
C PRO A 100 28.73 16.56 18.76
N ALA A 101 29.94 16.42 19.33
CA ALA A 101 30.13 16.34 20.77
C ALA A 101 29.42 17.52 21.45
N GLU A 102 28.67 17.26 22.53
CA GLU A 102 27.86 18.28 23.22
C GLU A 102 28.69 19.51 23.65
N ALA A 103 30.01 19.37 23.77
CA ALA A 103 30.96 20.46 24.01
C ALA A 103 31.03 21.54 22.89
N ALA A 104 30.55 21.26 21.67
CA ALA A 104 30.48 22.21 20.55
C ALA A 104 29.14 22.98 20.48
N ARG A 105 28.19 22.72 21.39
CA ARG A 105 26.91 23.45 21.48
C ARG A 105 27.01 24.78 22.24
N SER A 106 28.19 25.12 22.76
CA SER A 106 28.50 26.41 23.38
C SER A 106 28.89 27.42 22.30
N ASP A 107 27.94 28.19 21.77
CA ASP A 107 28.13 29.48 21.04
C ASP A 107 29.36 29.60 20.13
N THR A 108 29.81 28.49 19.53
CA THR A 108 31.02 28.46 18.72
C THR A 108 30.60 28.67 17.28
N TRP A 109 30.93 29.85 16.76
CA TRP A 109 30.72 30.18 15.35
C TRP A 109 31.29 29.06 14.47
N ALA A 110 30.43 28.39 13.72
CA ALA A 110 30.84 27.43 12.71
C ALA A 110 31.05 28.19 11.39
N PRO A 111 32.21 28.03 10.72
CA PRO A 111 32.43 28.65 9.42
C PRO A 111 31.39 28.16 8.40
N PRO A 112 30.93 29.05 7.50
CA PRO A 112 30.06 28.65 6.40
C PRO A 112 30.76 27.57 5.55
N PRO A 113 30.00 26.64 4.95
CA PRO A 113 30.58 25.57 4.14
C PRO A 113 31.41 26.17 3.00
N ALA A 114 32.62 25.65 2.80
CA ALA A 114 33.58 26.15 1.82
C ALA A 114 33.21 25.74 0.38
N SER A 115 32.36 24.73 0.22
CA SER A 115 31.90 24.22 -1.08
C SER A 115 30.42 23.83 -1.06
N VAL A 116 29.85 23.63 -2.24
CA VAL A 116 28.50 23.05 -2.41
C VAL A 116 28.46 21.63 -1.85
N ASP A 117 29.50 20.84 -2.07
CA ASP A 117 29.58 19.45 -1.59
C ASP A 117 29.58 19.38 -0.06
N GLU A 118 30.33 20.26 0.61
CA GLU A 118 30.35 20.35 2.08
C GLU A 118 29.00 20.81 2.63
N ARG A 119 28.29 21.70 1.92
CA ARG A 119 26.93 22.11 2.29
C ARG A 119 25.96 20.93 2.20
N LEU A 120 26.00 20.17 1.10
CA LEU A 120 25.13 19.02 0.89
C LEU A 120 25.40 17.90 1.91
N GLU A 121 26.67 17.66 2.24
CA GLU A 121 27.03 16.72 3.30
C GLU A 121 26.42 17.12 4.65
N ARG A 122 26.56 18.40 5.05
CA ARG A 122 25.93 18.91 6.28
C ARG A 122 24.41 18.80 6.27
N GLU A 123 23.76 19.08 5.13
CA GLU A 123 22.30 18.93 4.98
C GLU A 123 21.86 17.47 5.16
N VAL A 124 22.59 16.53 4.56
CA VAL A 124 22.34 15.09 4.69
C VAL A 124 22.55 14.63 6.13
N GLU A 125 23.61 15.08 6.80
CA GLU A 125 23.86 14.79 8.22
C GLU A 125 22.70 15.26 9.12
N VAL A 126 22.20 16.46 8.89
CA VAL A 126 21.03 17.00 9.63
C VAL A 126 19.79 16.12 9.41
N VAL A 127 19.52 15.69 8.18
CA VAL A 127 18.38 14.81 7.87
C VAL A 127 18.54 13.45 8.56
N LEU A 128 19.74 12.87 8.54
CA LEU A 128 20.04 11.58 9.17
C LEU A 128 19.85 11.63 10.68
N HIS A 129 20.42 12.63 11.36
CA HIS A 129 20.27 12.80 12.80
C HIS A 129 18.83 13.12 13.22
N THR A 130 18.15 13.97 12.46
CA THR A 130 16.73 14.28 12.70
C THR A 130 15.87 13.01 12.58
N SER A 131 16.14 12.20 11.56
CA SER A 131 15.44 10.93 11.35
C SER A 131 15.76 9.92 12.46
N ALA A 132 17.02 9.76 12.84
CA ALA A 132 17.42 8.91 13.97
C ALA A 132 16.70 9.31 15.27
N GLY A 133 16.68 10.60 15.60
CA GLY A 133 15.96 11.11 16.78
C GLY A 133 14.44 10.91 16.71
N ARG A 134 13.82 10.99 15.52
CA ARG A 134 12.40 10.66 15.32
C ARG A 134 12.13 9.17 15.51
N LEU A 135 12.96 8.31 14.93
CA LEU A 135 12.86 6.86 15.05
C LEU A 135 12.99 6.41 16.52
N SER A 136 13.99 6.91 17.25
CA SER A 136 14.19 6.59 18.67
C SER A 136 13.00 7.03 19.54
N ARG A 137 12.47 8.23 19.34
CA ARG A 137 11.25 8.67 20.04
C ARG A 137 10.06 7.77 19.72
N ARG A 138 9.90 7.37 18.45
CA ARG A 138 8.81 6.49 18.05
C ARG A 138 8.91 5.09 18.64
N VAL A 139 10.12 4.57 18.82
CA VAL A 139 10.38 3.32 19.55
C VAL A 139 9.97 3.45 21.02
N ALA A 140 10.30 4.56 21.68
CA ALA A 140 9.87 4.82 23.05
C ALA A 140 8.34 4.93 23.17
N ASP A 141 7.70 5.64 22.23
CA ASP A 141 6.23 5.75 22.17
C ASP A 141 5.57 4.38 22.00
N LEU A 142 6.09 3.52 21.11
CA LEU A 142 5.62 2.15 20.93
C LEU A 142 5.69 1.41 22.27
N GLY A 143 6.83 1.45 22.95
CA GLY A 143 7.03 0.82 24.25
C GLY A 143 6.05 1.29 25.34
N GLN A 144 5.63 2.57 25.31
CA GLN A 144 4.62 3.08 26.22
C GLN A 144 3.20 2.64 25.84
N ARG A 145 2.86 2.67 24.54
CA ARG A 145 1.51 2.31 24.07
C ARG A 145 1.19 0.83 24.26
N VAL A 146 2.16 -0.05 23.98
CA VAL A 146 1.97 -1.50 24.15
C VAL A 146 1.90 -1.94 25.61
N ARG A 147 2.14 -1.04 26.58
CA ARG A 147 1.92 -1.29 28.01
C ARG A 147 0.54 -0.83 28.50
N ARG A 148 -0.25 -0.18 27.64
CA ARG A 148 -1.58 0.32 27.99
C ARG A 148 -2.57 -0.84 28.10
N PRO A 149 -3.30 -0.98 29.22
CA PRO A 149 -4.25 -2.08 29.40
C PRO A 149 -5.30 -2.17 28.29
N GLU A 150 -5.76 -1.04 27.76
CA GLU A 150 -6.79 -0.97 26.72
C GLU A 150 -6.29 -1.52 25.37
N VAL A 151 -4.97 -1.46 25.13
CA VAL A 151 -4.34 -1.99 23.91
C VAL A 151 -4.05 -3.48 24.07
N VAL A 152 -3.55 -3.90 25.23
CA VAL A 152 -3.15 -5.29 25.48
C VAL A 152 -4.35 -6.21 25.69
N SER A 153 -5.47 -5.68 26.20
CA SER A 153 -6.69 -6.47 26.45
C SER A 153 -7.60 -6.64 25.23
N ASP A 154 -7.47 -5.81 24.19
CA ASP A 154 -8.20 -5.96 22.92
C ASP A 154 -7.24 -6.38 21.79
N HIS A 155 -7.45 -7.59 21.27
CA HIS A 155 -6.68 -8.15 20.16
C HIS A 155 -6.67 -7.20 18.94
N TRP A 156 -7.82 -6.64 18.57
CA TRP A 156 -7.91 -5.75 17.42
C TRP A 156 -7.16 -4.43 17.64
N ALA A 157 -7.17 -3.91 18.86
CA ALA A 157 -6.44 -2.70 19.23
C ALA A 157 -4.92 -2.92 19.15
N LEU A 158 -4.41 -4.03 19.72
CA LEU A 158 -3.00 -4.38 19.63
C LEU A 158 -2.53 -4.52 18.19
N MET A 159 -3.29 -5.23 17.34
CA MET A 159 -2.92 -5.41 15.93
C MET A 159 -2.91 -4.08 15.17
N ALA A 160 -3.93 -3.24 15.41
CA ALA A 160 -4.03 -1.95 14.76
C ALA A 160 -2.86 -1.03 15.12
N GLU A 161 -2.47 -0.99 16.40
CA GLU A 161 -1.29 -0.22 16.84
C GLU A 161 -0.03 -0.75 16.15
N LEU A 162 0.22 -2.07 16.19
CA LEU A 162 1.43 -2.66 15.59
C LEU A 162 1.50 -2.45 14.08
N GLN A 163 0.38 -2.61 13.36
CA GLN A 163 0.34 -2.34 11.93
C GLN A 163 0.62 -0.86 11.64
N SER A 164 0.02 0.06 12.41
CA SER A 164 0.26 1.49 12.27
C SER A 164 1.73 1.84 12.50
N PHE A 165 2.33 1.34 13.58
CA PHE A 165 3.74 1.58 13.90
C PHE A 165 4.66 1.08 12.79
N ARG A 166 4.42 -0.13 12.24
CA ARG A 166 5.21 -0.65 11.12
C ARG A 166 5.11 0.22 9.88
N ALA A 167 3.89 0.64 9.53
CA ALA A 167 3.68 1.52 8.38
C ALA A 167 4.42 2.85 8.57
N ASP A 168 4.34 3.43 9.78
CA ASP A 168 5.02 4.67 10.13
C ASP A 168 6.54 4.53 10.08
N PHE A 169 7.11 3.46 10.64
CA PHE A 169 8.55 3.21 10.60
C PHE A 169 9.04 3.03 9.16
N ARG A 170 8.35 2.22 8.35
CA ARG A 170 8.68 2.05 6.93
C ARG A 170 8.62 3.36 6.16
N ALA A 171 7.61 4.20 6.42
CA ALA A 171 7.50 5.52 5.80
C ALA A 171 8.67 6.43 6.19
N GLN A 172 9.01 6.52 7.48
CA GLN A 172 10.11 7.36 7.97
C GLN A 172 11.47 6.90 7.45
N MET A 173 11.74 5.60 7.41
CA MET A 173 12.99 5.08 6.84
C MET A 173 13.05 5.30 5.32
N GLY A 174 11.92 5.16 4.62
CA GLY A 174 11.83 5.49 3.20
C GLY A 174 12.04 6.98 2.91
N ASP A 175 11.51 7.86 3.78
CA ASP A 175 11.72 9.31 3.68
C ASP A 175 13.17 9.67 3.96
N LEU A 176 13.82 9.04 4.94
CA LEU A 176 15.26 9.17 5.18
C LEU A 176 16.03 8.89 3.88
N VAL A 177 15.85 7.70 3.29
CA VAL A 177 16.58 7.31 2.07
C VAL A 177 16.30 8.25 0.91
N TYR A 178 15.02 8.62 0.72
CA TYR A 178 14.62 9.51 -0.37
C TYR A 178 15.22 10.91 -0.22
N LEU A 179 15.08 11.53 0.95
CA LEU A 179 15.53 12.90 1.17
C LEU A 179 17.06 13.02 1.09
N THR A 180 17.80 12.05 1.60
CA THR A 180 19.26 12.07 1.50
C THR A 180 19.76 11.73 0.10
N ALA A 181 19.05 10.91 -0.69
CA ALA A 181 19.37 10.69 -2.09
C ALA A 181 19.05 11.92 -2.96
N ALA A 182 17.90 12.56 -2.73
CA ALA A 182 17.44 13.73 -3.48
C ALA A 182 18.31 14.98 -3.26
N ALA A 183 19.12 15.02 -2.20
CA ALA A 183 20.10 16.07 -1.97
C ALA A 183 21.18 16.13 -3.07
N PHE A 184 21.51 14.99 -3.69
CA PHE A 184 22.61 14.91 -4.66
C PHE A 184 22.15 14.95 -6.12
N THR A 185 20.96 14.45 -6.42
CA THR A 185 20.44 14.42 -7.80
C THR A 185 18.92 14.28 -7.81
N ASP A 186 18.30 14.64 -8.94
CA ASP A 186 16.87 14.41 -9.14
C ASP A 186 16.59 12.90 -9.22
N VAL A 187 15.83 12.40 -8.24
CA VAL A 187 15.47 10.99 -8.11
C VAL A 187 13.99 10.86 -7.79
N ARG A 188 13.38 9.81 -8.32
CA ARG A 188 12.02 9.43 -7.94
C ARG A 188 12.06 8.45 -6.79
N ARG A 189 11.04 8.52 -5.94
CA ARG A 189 10.92 7.64 -4.76
C ARG A 189 10.88 6.17 -5.17
N GLU A 190 10.24 5.85 -6.30
CA GLU A 190 10.18 4.49 -6.85
C GLU A 190 11.52 3.89 -7.27
N ASP A 191 12.53 4.72 -7.51
CA ASP A 191 13.83 4.27 -7.99
C ASP A 191 14.83 4.07 -6.86
N VAL A 192 14.65 4.79 -5.74
CA VAL A 192 15.64 4.83 -4.64
C VAL A 192 15.15 4.23 -3.33
N VAL A 193 13.85 4.21 -3.04
CA VAL A 193 13.34 3.70 -1.75
C VAL A 193 13.16 2.18 -1.81
N PRO A 194 13.85 1.40 -0.95
CA PRO A 194 13.70 -0.05 -0.90
C PRO A 194 12.25 -0.49 -0.69
N GLY A 195 11.76 -1.38 -1.54
CA GLY A 195 10.42 -1.96 -1.41
C GLY A 195 9.24 -1.02 -1.72
N TYR A 196 9.48 0.20 -2.21
CA TYR A 196 8.42 1.16 -2.53
C TYR A 196 7.50 0.65 -3.64
N GLN A 197 8.05 0.13 -4.73
CA GLN A 197 7.26 -0.42 -5.84
C GLN A 197 6.36 -1.57 -5.40
N THR A 198 6.86 -2.47 -4.54
CA THR A 198 6.06 -3.55 -3.95
C THR A 198 4.91 -3.00 -3.12
N GLN A 199 5.14 -1.95 -2.34
CA GLN A 199 4.09 -1.29 -1.55
C GLN A 199 3.02 -0.64 -2.43
N VAL A 200 3.43 0.08 -3.48
CA VAL A 200 2.52 0.71 -4.44
C VAL A 200 1.70 -0.35 -5.18
N GLY A 201 2.34 -1.41 -5.68
CA GLY A 201 1.66 -2.52 -6.35
C GLY A 201 0.65 -3.22 -5.44
N ALA A 202 1.00 -3.46 -4.17
CA ALA A 202 0.09 -4.06 -3.23
C ALA A 202 -1.11 -3.15 -2.89
N ALA A 203 -0.88 -1.84 -2.76
CA ALA A 203 -1.95 -0.86 -2.56
C ALA A 203 -2.88 -0.76 -3.78
N ALA A 204 -2.34 -0.78 -5.01
CA ALA A 204 -3.13 -0.80 -6.24
C ALA A 204 -3.97 -2.09 -6.34
N ALA A 205 -3.38 -3.25 -6.02
CA ALA A 205 -4.08 -4.52 -5.99
C ALA A 205 -5.22 -4.54 -4.95
N LEU A 206 -4.98 -3.99 -3.75
CA LEU A 206 -6.03 -3.85 -2.73
C LEU A 206 -7.15 -2.92 -3.19
N ARG A 207 -6.83 -1.77 -3.80
CA ARG A 207 -7.84 -0.87 -4.36
C ARG A 207 -8.74 -1.59 -5.36
N GLY A 208 -8.16 -2.32 -6.31
CA GLY A 208 -8.91 -3.10 -7.30
C GLY A 208 -9.80 -4.15 -6.64
N ALA A 209 -9.25 -4.94 -5.71
CA ALA A 209 -9.99 -5.98 -5.00
C ALA A 209 -11.17 -5.41 -4.18
N VAL A 210 -10.98 -4.25 -3.53
CA VAL A 210 -12.04 -3.55 -2.78
C VAL A 210 -13.13 -3.03 -3.72
N ALA A 211 -12.77 -2.48 -4.88
CA ALA A 211 -13.74 -2.04 -5.89
C ALA A 211 -14.57 -3.21 -6.44
N ASP A 212 -13.94 -4.36 -6.69
CA ASP A 212 -14.62 -5.57 -7.13
C ASP A 212 -15.55 -6.15 -6.07
N LEU A 213 -15.11 -6.19 -4.81
CA LEU A 213 -15.97 -6.60 -3.70
C LEU A 213 -17.17 -5.67 -3.57
N ARG A 214 -16.95 -4.35 -3.59
CA ARG A 214 -18.03 -3.35 -3.50
C ARG A 214 -19.04 -3.53 -4.63
N ARG A 215 -18.58 -3.66 -5.88
CA ARG A 215 -19.43 -3.91 -7.05
C ARG A 215 -20.23 -5.21 -6.92
N SER A 216 -19.56 -6.27 -6.47
CA SER A 216 -20.16 -7.59 -6.27
C SER A 216 -21.27 -7.58 -5.22
N LEU A 217 -21.02 -6.93 -4.08
CA LEU A 217 -22.00 -6.77 -3.00
C LEU A 217 -23.16 -5.86 -3.41
N GLN A 218 -22.88 -4.73 -4.07
CA GLN A 218 -23.91 -3.82 -4.60
C GLN A 218 -24.86 -4.56 -5.54
N SER A 219 -24.34 -5.28 -6.53
CA SER A 219 -25.16 -6.06 -7.47
C SER A 219 -26.00 -7.13 -6.79
N LYS A 220 -25.45 -7.78 -5.74
CA LYS A 220 -26.21 -8.77 -4.95
C LYS A 220 -27.30 -8.12 -4.11
N LEU A 221 -27.04 -6.93 -3.58
CA LEU A 221 -27.99 -6.17 -2.78
C LEU A 221 -29.18 -5.68 -3.64
N GLU A 222 -28.90 -5.14 -4.83
CA GLU A 222 -29.93 -4.75 -5.81
C GLU A 222 -30.84 -5.92 -6.19
N LYS A 223 -30.24 -7.10 -6.42
CA LYS A 223 -31.01 -8.31 -6.73
C LYS A 223 -31.89 -8.76 -5.56
N ALA A 224 -31.47 -8.54 -4.32
CA ALA A 224 -32.22 -8.99 -3.14
C ALA A 224 -33.60 -8.33 -3.00
N VAL A 225 -33.82 -7.17 -3.61
CA VAL A 225 -35.12 -6.46 -3.59
C VAL A 225 -36.21 -7.24 -4.33
N GLY A 226 -35.85 -7.98 -5.38
CA GLY A 226 -36.80 -8.75 -6.21
C GLY A 226 -36.87 -10.24 -5.89
N VAL A 227 -36.15 -10.71 -4.87
CA VAL A 227 -36.03 -12.13 -4.52
C VAL A 227 -37.17 -12.54 -3.56
N THR A 228 -37.68 -13.75 -3.71
CA THR A 228 -38.74 -14.25 -2.81
C THR A 228 -38.23 -14.42 -1.37
N PRO A 229 -39.07 -14.28 -0.33
CA PRO A 229 -38.63 -14.43 1.06
C PRO A 229 -37.94 -15.77 1.36
N SER A 230 -38.34 -16.84 0.67
CA SER A 230 -37.73 -18.17 0.78
C SER A 230 -36.31 -18.27 0.20
N GLU A 231 -35.98 -17.43 -0.77
CA GLU A 231 -34.68 -17.43 -1.47
C GLU A 231 -33.68 -16.45 -0.85
N LEU A 232 -34.18 -15.46 -0.09
CA LEU A 232 -33.35 -14.43 0.52
C LEU A 232 -32.23 -14.99 1.43
N PRO A 233 -32.44 -16.01 2.29
CA PRO A 233 -31.34 -16.61 3.05
C PRO A 233 -30.18 -17.10 2.18
N GLY A 234 -30.50 -17.67 1.00
CA GLY A 234 -29.48 -18.10 0.03
C GLY A 234 -28.70 -16.92 -0.55
N GLN A 235 -29.37 -15.80 -0.81
CA GLN A 235 -28.72 -14.57 -1.25
C GLN A 235 -27.80 -13.98 -0.18
N VAL A 236 -28.21 -13.99 1.09
CA VAL A 236 -27.38 -13.56 2.22
C VAL A 236 -26.10 -14.41 2.32
N ARG A 237 -26.21 -15.74 2.19
CA ARG A 237 -25.04 -16.65 2.20
C ARG A 237 -24.05 -16.34 1.08
N ARG A 238 -24.52 -16.09 -0.15
CA ARG A 238 -23.66 -15.70 -1.28
C ARG A 238 -22.89 -14.39 -1.05
N MET A 239 -23.45 -13.48 -0.28
CA MET A 239 -22.76 -12.24 0.12
C MET A 239 -21.69 -12.54 1.16
N GLU A 240 -21.97 -13.39 2.15
CA GLU A 240 -20.96 -13.86 3.12
C GLU A 240 -19.81 -14.60 2.43
N GLU A 241 -20.12 -15.50 1.48
CA GLU A 241 -19.12 -16.21 0.66
C GLU A 241 -18.24 -15.24 -0.12
N SER A 242 -18.80 -14.13 -0.63
CA SER A 242 -18.02 -13.10 -1.33
C SER A 242 -17.03 -12.40 -0.39
N LEU A 243 -17.44 -12.12 0.86
CA LEU A 243 -16.56 -11.57 1.89
C LEU A 243 -15.47 -12.57 2.31
N ALA A 244 -15.83 -13.86 2.43
CA ALA A 244 -14.90 -14.93 2.74
C ALA A 244 -13.84 -15.09 1.63
N ALA A 245 -14.27 -15.09 0.37
CA ALA A 245 -13.39 -15.16 -0.79
C ALA A 245 -12.44 -13.97 -0.84
N PHE A 246 -12.93 -12.74 -0.61
CA PHE A 246 -12.09 -11.56 -0.51
C PHE A 246 -11.08 -11.66 0.63
N ALA A 247 -11.49 -12.12 1.81
CA ALA A 247 -10.59 -12.29 2.95
C ALA A 247 -9.43 -13.24 2.65
N GLY A 248 -9.64 -14.25 1.81
CA GLY A 248 -8.59 -15.18 1.36
C GLY A 248 -7.65 -14.66 0.26
N MET A 249 -7.93 -13.49 -0.34
CA MET A 249 -7.09 -12.95 -1.41
C MET A 249 -5.74 -12.42 -0.89
N PRO A 250 -4.63 -12.56 -1.64
CA PRO A 250 -3.35 -11.94 -1.25
C PRO A 250 -3.42 -10.43 -1.02
N ALA A 251 -4.29 -9.72 -1.76
CA ALA A 251 -4.47 -8.28 -1.63
C ALA A 251 -5.06 -7.89 -0.26
N SER A 252 -5.95 -8.71 0.31
CA SER A 252 -6.59 -8.44 1.61
C SER A 252 -5.59 -8.39 2.76
N LEU A 253 -4.43 -9.04 2.61
CA LEU A 253 -3.36 -9.06 3.61
C LEU A 253 -2.86 -7.64 3.92
N THR A 254 -2.89 -6.75 2.94
CA THR A 254 -2.47 -5.34 3.07
C THR A 254 -3.54 -4.43 3.64
N MET A 255 -4.77 -4.92 3.78
CA MET A 255 -5.86 -4.16 4.39
C MET A 255 -5.55 -3.84 5.85
N LYS A 256 -6.02 -2.70 6.33
CA LYS A 256 -5.78 -2.33 7.73
C LYS A 256 -6.56 -3.23 8.66
N THR A 257 -6.02 -3.48 9.83
CA THR A 257 -6.64 -4.35 10.84
C THR A 257 -8.01 -3.81 11.27
N ARG A 258 -8.17 -2.49 11.39
CA ARG A 258 -9.48 -1.86 11.62
C ARG A 258 -10.51 -2.22 10.52
N ASP A 259 -10.10 -2.18 9.26
CA ASP A 259 -11.00 -2.48 8.14
C ASP A 259 -11.29 -3.99 8.05
N LYS A 260 -10.33 -4.84 8.43
CA LYS A 260 -10.50 -6.31 8.54
C LYS A 260 -11.51 -6.66 9.62
N ARG A 261 -11.49 -5.96 10.75
CA ARG A 261 -12.50 -6.11 11.81
C ARG A 261 -13.91 -5.87 11.28
N LEU A 262 -14.13 -4.79 10.52
CA LEU A 262 -15.42 -4.49 9.90
C LEU A 262 -15.90 -5.61 8.97
N LEU A 263 -14.97 -6.22 8.22
CA LEU A 263 -15.28 -7.37 7.37
C LEU A 263 -15.71 -8.58 8.20
N VAL A 264 -14.99 -8.91 9.27
CA VAL A 264 -15.33 -10.02 10.17
C VAL A 264 -16.69 -9.79 10.83
N GLU A 265 -16.91 -8.59 11.36
CA GLU A 265 -18.20 -8.19 11.97
C GLU A 265 -19.37 -8.33 10.98
N LEU A 266 -19.20 -7.89 9.74
CA LEU A 266 -20.25 -8.04 8.72
C LEU A 266 -20.49 -9.51 8.38
N ARG A 267 -19.44 -10.33 8.26
CA ARG A 267 -19.59 -11.77 7.97
C ARG A 267 -20.43 -12.46 9.03
N GLU A 268 -20.16 -12.21 10.30
CA GLU A 268 -20.95 -12.80 11.39
C GLU A 268 -22.40 -12.33 11.37
N ARG A 269 -22.64 -11.03 11.21
CA ARG A 269 -24.00 -10.48 11.08
C ARG A 269 -24.77 -11.07 9.89
N LEU A 270 -24.10 -11.38 8.79
CA LEU A 270 -24.71 -12.04 7.64
C LEU A 270 -25.00 -13.52 7.90
N ARG A 271 -24.14 -14.24 8.64
CA ARG A 271 -24.42 -15.63 9.06
C ARG A 271 -25.63 -15.71 9.98
N GLU A 272 -25.71 -14.79 10.93
CA GLU A 272 -26.86 -14.65 11.83
C GLU A 272 -28.14 -14.36 11.04
N LEU A 273 -28.09 -13.38 10.13
CA LEU A 273 -29.23 -13.03 9.28
C LEU A 273 -29.66 -14.20 8.37
N ALA A 274 -28.71 -14.94 7.81
CA ALA A 274 -28.99 -16.11 6.98
C ALA A 274 -29.59 -17.30 7.76
N SER A 275 -29.49 -17.27 9.09
CA SER A 275 -30.06 -18.28 9.99
C SER A 275 -31.39 -17.83 10.60
N SER A 276 -31.79 -16.57 10.37
CA SER A 276 -33.09 -16.05 10.78
C SER A 276 -34.23 -16.73 10.02
N PRO A 277 -35.38 -17.02 10.65
CA PRO A 277 -36.50 -17.71 10.01
C PRO A 277 -37.19 -16.90 8.90
N ALA A 278 -37.07 -15.56 8.93
CA ALA A 278 -37.68 -14.68 7.94
C ALA A 278 -36.87 -13.38 7.79
N PRO A 279 -35.66 -13.42 7.19
CA PRO A 279 -34.92 -12.19 6.91
C PRO A 279 -35.72 -11.30 5.96
N THR A 280 -35.56 -9.99 6.07
CA THR A 280 -36.15 -9.02 5.16
C THR A 280 -35.09 -8.34 4.28
N PRO A 281 -35.42 -7.89 3.06
CA PRO A 281 -34.48 -7.14 2.22
C PRO A 281 -33.97 -5.86 2.90
N GLY A 282 -34.81 -5.17 3.68
CA GLY A 282 -34.42 -3.97 4.43
C GLY A 282 -33.38 -4.25 5.52
N GLU A 283 -33.49 -5.38 6.22
CA GLU A 283 -32.52 -5.84 7.20
C GLU A 283 -31.16 -6.19 6.58
N LEU A 284 -31.16 -6.76 5.37
CA LEU A 284 -29.93 -7.02 4.61
C LEU A 284 -29.29 -5.71 4.17
N GLN A 285 -30.08 -4.79 3.61
CA GLN A 285 -29.63 -3.47 3.19
C GLN A 285 -28.99 -2.68 4.34
N ALA A 286 -29.66 -2.61 5.49
CA ALA A 286 -29.17 -1.89 6.66
C ALA A 286 -27.82 -2.41 7.18
N ARG A 287 -27.51 -3.70 6.96
CA ARG A 287 -26.22 -4.30 7.34
C ARG A 287 -25.13 -4.07 6.30
N VAL A 288 -25.45 -4.15 5.01
CA VAL A 288 -24.46 -4.13 3.91
C VAL A 288 -24.12 -2.71 3.46
N GLU A 289 -25.10 -1.82 3.39
CA GLU A 289 -24.93 -0.47 2.82
C GLU A 289 -23.86 0.38 3.54
N PRO A 290 -23.79 0.40 4.90
CA PRO A 290 -22.70 1.09 5.60
C PRO A 290 -21.32 0.54 5.23
N PHE A 291 -21.20 -0.77 5.06
CA PHE A 291 -19.94 -1.42 4.70
C PHE A 291 -19.51 -1.09 3.27
N LEU A 292 -20.45 -0.93 2.33
CA LEU A 292 -20.13 -0.44 0.99
C LEU A 292 -19.50 0.96 1.03
N GLY A 293 -20.00 1.83 1.92
CA GLY A 293 -19.41 3.13 2.22
C GLY A 293 -17.96 3.01 2.69
N GLU A 294 -17.71 2.13 3.67
CA GLU A 294 -16.37 1.88 4.20
C GLU A 294 -15.39 1.33 3.14
N LEU A 295 -15.83 0.40 2.27
CA LEU A 295 -15.02 -0.06 1.13
C LEU A 295 -14.65 1.12 0.20
N GLY A 296 -15.57 2.04 -0.04
CA GLY A 296 -15.29 3.27 -0.80
C GLY A 296 -14.23 4.13 -0.13
N ARG A 297 -14.34 4.32 1.20
CA ARG A 297 -13.35 5.06 1.99
C ARG A 297 -11.96 4.42 1.92
N VAL A 298 -11.87 3.08 2.01
CA VAL A 298 -10.59 2.36 1.90
C VAL A 298 -9.93 2.62 0.55
N GLY A 299 -10.66 2.51 -0.57
CA GLY A 299 -10.14 2.80 -1.90
C GLY A 299 -9.69 4.25 -2.08
N ALA A 300 -10.46 5.20 -1.55
CA ALA A 300 -10.11 6.62 -1.57
C ALA A 300 -8.85 6.92 -0.75
N GLU A 301 -8.72 6.32 0.44
CA GLU A 301 -7.57 6.49 1.31
C GLU A 301 -6.28 5.96 0.67
N LEU A 302 -6.32 4.77 0.06
CA LEU A 302 -5.18 4.20 -0.67
C LEU A 302 -4.73 5.13 -1.80
N THR A 303 -5.70 5.71 -2.51
CA THR A 303 -5.45 6.65 -3.59
C THR A 303 -4.75 7.91 -3.08
N GLN A 304 -5.29 8.52 -2.03
CA GLN A 304 -4.75 9.77 -1.49
C GLN A 304 -3.37 9.58 -0.85
N ARG A 305 -3.16 8.50 -0.09
CA ARG A 305 -1.94 8.33 0.74
C ARG A 305 -0.79 7.63 0.03
N THR A 306 -1.07 6.79 -0.97
CA THR A 306 -0.04 5.93 -1.57
C THR A 306 -0.03 6.01 -3.08
N LEU A 307 -1.18 6.05 -3.73
CA LEU A 307 -1.26 5.91 -5.20
C LEU A 307 -1.31 7.24 -5.95
N ALA A 308 -1.31 8.41 -5.30
CA ALA A 308 -1.47 9.69 -5.98
C ALA A 308 -0.42 9.95 -7.09
N VAL A 309 0.86 9.69 -6.81
CA VAL A 309 1.95 9.83 -7.79
C VAL A 309 1.87 8.74 -8.85
N HIS A 310 1.65 7.50 -8.42
CA HIS A 310 1.47 6.34 -9.29
C HIS A 310 0.35 6.56 -10.31
N ASP A 311 -0.84 6.97 -9.86
CA ASP A 311 -2.01 7.13 -10.72
C ASP A 311 -1.80 8.24 -11.75
N ARG A 312 -1.13 9.34 -11.37
CA ARG A 312 -0.76 10.39 -12.32
C ARG A 312 0.22 9.90 -13.37
N ALA A 313 1.20 9.07 -12.98
CA ALA A 313 2.16 8.48 -13.90
C ALA A 313 1.47 7.51 -14.88
N VAL A 314 0.58 6.65 -14.38
CA VAL A 314 -0.22 5.73 -15.20
C VAL A 314 -1.14 6.51 -16.14
N TRP A 315 -1.80 7.56 -15.65
CA TRP A 315 -2.65 8.43 -16.47
C TRP A 315 -1.89 9.09 -17.61
N ALA A 316 -0.72 9.66 -17.33
CA ALA A 316 0.14 10.28 -18.34
C ALA A 316 0.64 9.23 -19.36
N ALA A 317 1.02 8.04 -18.90
CA ALA A 317 1.43 6.94 -19.76
C ALA A 317 0.28 6.50 -20.69
N CYS A 318 -0.93 6.33 -20.16
CA CYS A 318 -2.11 6.04 -20.97
C CYS A 318 -2.35 7.14 -22.01
N GLY A 319 -2.33 8.42 -21.60
CA GLY A 319 -2.50 9.54 -22.52
C GLY A 319 -1.51 9.52 -23.69
N ALA A 320 -0.22 9.31 -23.39
CA ALA A 320 0.82 9.20 -24.42
C ALA A 320 0.58 8.02 -25.39
N ARG A 321 0.10 6.88 -24.88
CA ARG A 321 -0.26 5.73 -25.71
C ARG A 321 -1.47 6.00 -26.60
N LEU A 322 -2.49 6.69 -26.09
CA LEU A 322 -3.66 7.06 -26.90
C LEU A 322 -3.29 8.02 -28.03
N GLU A 323 -2.40 8.98 -27.79
CA GLU A 323 -1.85 9.84 -28.84
C GLU A 323 -1.04 9.05 -29.88
N GLN A 324 -0.24 8.08 -29.43
CA GLN A 324 0.49 7.19 -30.33
C GLN A 324 -0.47 6.33 -31.18
N ALA A 325 -1.56 5.82 -30.60
CA ALA A 325 -2.58 5.07 -31.34
C ALA A 325 -3.27 5.94 -32.40
N ALA A 326 -3.61 7.19 -32.05
CA ALA A 326 -4.17 8.15 -32.99
C ALA A 326 -3.24 8.44 -34.16
N MET A 327 -1.92 8.56 -33.90
CA MET A 327 -0.91 8.72 -34.93
C MET A 327 -0.86 7.50 -35.87
N HIS A 328 -0.92 6.27 -35.35
CA HIS A 328 -0.99 5.08 -36.20
C HIS A 328 -2.23 5.07 -37.10
N LEU A 329 -3.40 5.44 -36.57
CA LEU A 329 -4.62 5.56 -37.36
C LEU A 329 -4.52 6.65 -38.44
N PHE A 330 -3.92 7.80 -38.11
CA PHE A 330 -3.71 8.88 -39.06
C PHE A 330 -2.77 8.46 -40.20
N LEU A 331 -1.74 7.68 -39.90
CA LEU A 331 -0.76 7.19 -40.87
C LEU A 331 -1.22 5.91 -41.62
N GLY A 332 -2.41 5.36 -41.33
CA GLY A 332 -2.88 4.09 -41.90
C GLY A 332 -2.02 2.88 -41.51
N SER A 333 -1.36 2.95 -40.35
CA SER A 333 -0.47 1.91 -39.85
C SER A 333 -1.23 0.86 -39.02
N PRO A 334 -0.95 -0.44 -39.17
CA PRO A 334 -1.61 -1.50 -38.39
C PRO A 334 -1.23 -1.50 -36.90
N GLY A 335 -0.33 -0.61 -36.47
CA GLY A 335 0.13 -0.53 -35.07
C GLY A 335 -0.89 0.01 -34.08
N ALA A 336 -2.00 0.60 -34.54
CA ALA A 336 -2.98 1.28 -33.68
C ALA A 336 -3.62 0.33 -32.65
N GLU A 337 -4.07 -0.85 -33.09
CA GLU A 337 -4.71 -1.84 -32.20
C GLU A 337 -3.75 -2.29 -31.09
N ARG A 338 -2.50 -2.60 -31.44
CA ARG A 338 -1.47 -2.98 -30.45
C ARG A 338 -1.28 -1.88 -29.41
N VAL A 339 -1.18 -0.63 -29.84
CA VAL A 339 -0.96 0.50 -28.93
C VAL A 339 -2.18 0.75 -28.04
N VAL A 340 -3.40 0.57 -28.54
CA VAL A 340 -4.62 0.63 -27.72
C VAL A 340 -4.63 -0.50 -26.69
N ARG A 341 -4.26 -1.72 -27.07
CA ARG A 341 -4.14 -2.85 -26.12
C ARG A 341 -3.12 -2.54 -25.01
N GLU A 342 -1.95 -2.02 -25.36
CA GLU A 342 -0.93 -1.58 -24.39
C GLU A 342 -1.44 -0.46 -23.47
N ALA A 343 -2.27 0.47 -23.98
CA ALA A 343 -2.90 1.51 -23.18
C ALA A 343 -3.92 0.94 -22.19
N VAL A 344 -4.70 -0.06 -22.59
CA VAL A 344 -5.67 -0.77 -21.73
C VAL A 344 -4.94 -1.55 -20.64
N GLU A 345 -3.90 -2.30 -20.98
CA GLU A 345 -3.05 -3.02 -20.02
C GLU A 345 -2.42 -2.06 -19.00
N THR A 346 -1.95 -0.90 -19.44
CA THR A 346 -1.42 0.14 -18.55
C THR A 346 -2.52 0.70 -17.64
N ALA A 347 -3.72 0.93 -18.18
CA ALA A 347 -4.85 1.49 -17.44
C ALA A 347 -5.45 0.55 -16.39
N GLU A 348 -5.23 -0.76 -16.45
CA GLU A 348 -5.63 -1.72 -15.41
C GLU A 348 -5.02 -1.36 -14.04
N ALA A 349 -3.86 -0.68 -14.01
CA ALA A 349 -3.29 -0.17 -12.77
C ALA A 349 -4.14 0.94 -12.09
N LEU A 350 -5.07 1.56 -12.83
CA LEU A 350 -6.06 2.52 -12.32
C LEU A 350 -7.38 1.86 -11.88
N HIS A 351 -7.51 0.53 -11.98
CA HIS A 351 -8.74 -0.17 -11.59
C HIS A 351 -9.12 0.15 -10.13
N GLY A 352 -10.41 0.41 -9.93
CA GLY A 352 -10.98 0.85 -8.66
C GLY A 352 -10.83 2.35 -8.38
N ARG A 353 -10.26 3.15 -9.30
CA ARG A 353 -10.22 4.61 -9.18
C ARG A 353 -11.59 5.24 -9.39
N ALA A 354 -12.34 4.76 -10.38
CA ALA A 354 -13.66 5.28 -10.73
C ALA A 354 -14.56 4.18 -11.33
N PRO A 355 -15.79 3.96 -10.81
CA PRO A 355 -16.64 2.85 -11.27
C PRO A 355 -16.98 2.87 -12.76
N VAL A 356 -17.15 4.08 -13.34
CA VAL A 356 -17.45 4.26 -14.77
C VAL A 356 -16.24 3.86 -15.62
N PHE A 357 -15.02 4.20 -15.18
CA PHE A 357 -13.80 3.80 -15.84
C PHE A 357 -13.59 2.28 -15.76
N ASP A 358 -13.83 1.67 -14.61
CA ASP A 358 -13.72 0.21 -14.44
C ASP A 358 -14.74 -0.53 -15.34
N ALA A 359 -15.94 0.03 -15.53
CA ALA A 359 -16.94 -0.53 -16.44
C ALA A 359 -16.51 -0.46 -17.90
N PHE A 360 -15.83 0.62 -18.29
CA PHE A 360 -15.21 0.77 -19.60
C PHE A 360 -14.07 -0.25 -19.80
N LEU A 361 -13.11 -0.33 -18.87
CA LEU A 361 -11.97 -1.25 -18.97
C LEU A 361 -12.41 -2.71 -19.16
N ARG A 362 -13.41 -3.16 -18.39
CA ARG A 362 -13.96 -4.52 -18.54
C ARG A 362 -14.53 -4.80 -19.92
N LYS A 363 -15.21 -3.82 -20.53
CA LYS A 363 -15.78 -3.98 -21.88
C LYS A 363 -14.69 -4.00 -22.94
N VAL A 364 -13.76 -3.05 -22.85
CA VAL A 364 -12.68 -2.92 -23.85
C VAL A 364 -11.73 -4.10 -23.78
N ARG A 365 -11.45 -4.66 -22.60
CA ARG A 365 -10.60 -5.84 -22.48
C ARG A 365 -11.13 -7.03 -23.31
N VAL A 366 -12.43 -7.30 -23.22
CA VAL A 366 -13.09 -8.34 -24.03
C VAL A 366 -12.95 -8.06 -25.53
N ALA A 367 -13.15 -6.80 -25.96
CA ALA A 367 -12.96 -6.41 -27.35
C ALA A 367 -11.50 -6.56 -27.81
N THR A 368 -10.51 -6.18 -27.00
CA THR A 368 -9.09 -6.31 -27.35
C THR A 368 -8.60 -7.76 -27.40
N GLU A 369 -9.24 -8.67 -26.68
CA GLU A 369 -9.00 -10.12 -26.73
C GLU A 369 -9.62 -10.75 -27.99
N GLN A 370 -10.77 -10.24 -28.43
CA GLN A 370 -11.47 -10.70 -29.63
C GLN A 370 -10.94 -10.06 -30.92
N SER A 371 -10.03 -9.10 -30.80
CA SER A 371 -9.62 -8.16 -31.86
C SER A 371 -10.76 -7.25 -32.31
N PHE A 372 -10.42 -6.07 -32.81
CA PHE A 372 -11.43 -5.14 -33.33
C PHE A 372 -11.95 -5.64 -34.68
N GLU A 373 -13.26 -5.55 -34.89
CA GLU A 373 -13.93 -5.98 -36.12
C GLU A 373 -13.53 -5.09 -37.31
N ASP A 374 -13.39 -3.78 -37.07
CA ASP A 374 -12.94 -2.81 -38.05
C ASP A 374 -12.25 -1.58 -37.44
N GLU A 375 -11.72 -0.71 -38.31
CA GLU A 375 -11.04 0.52 -37.94
C GLU A 375 -11.98 1.57 -37.32
N ALA A 376 -13.29 1.49 -37.59
CA ALA A 376 -14.29 2.41 -37.04
C ALA A 376 -14.52 2.12 -35.55
N GLN A 377 -14.64 0.85 -35.19
CA GLN A 377 -14.75 0.38 -33.81
C GLN A 377 -13.49 0.74 -32.99
N LEU A 378 -12.30 0.64 -33.61
CA LEU A 378 -11.05 1.05 -32.98
C LEU A 378 -11.01 2.56 -32.71
N ARG A 379 -11.48 3.39 -33.65
CA ARG A 379 -11.61 4.85 -33.46
C ARG A 379 -12.60 5.21 -32.36
N GLU A 380 -13.76 4.58 -32.36
CA GLU A 380 -14.77 4.79 -31.31
C GLU A 380 -14.21 4.42 -29.93
N THR A 381 -13.54 3.27 -29.84
CA THR A 381 -12.90 2.82 -28.59
C THR A 381 -11.86 3.82 -28.11
N LEU A 382 -11.03 4.36 -29.02
CA LEU A 382 -10.02 5.36 -28.71
C LEU A 382 -10.64 6.64 -28.15
N GLU A 383 -11.71 7.15 -28.78
CA GLU A 383 -12.41 8.37 -28.33
C GLU A 383 -13.08 8.16 -26.96
N VAL A 384 -13.78 7.04 -26.77
CA VAL A 384 -14.37 6.71 -25.46
C VAL A 384 -13.27 6.54 -24.41
N PHE A 385 -12.12 5.95 -24.74
CA PHE A 385 -11.00 5.85 -23.80
C PHE A 385 -10.52 7.25 -23.38
N ARG A 386 -10.29 8.15 -24.33
CA ARG A 386 -9.88 9.54 -24.04
C ARG A 386 -10.87 10.25 -23.12
N GLU A 387 -12.17 10.18 -23.43
CA GLU A 387 -13.22 10.77 -22.59
C GLU A 387 -13.18 10.20 -21.17
N ARG A 388 -13.13 8.87 -21.03
CA ARG A 388 -13.15 8.19 -19.73
C ARG A 388 -11.89 8.44 -18.91
N LEU A 389 -10.73 8.51 -19.56
CA LEU A 389 -9.44 8.82 -18.94
C LEU A 389 -9.38 10.29 -18.48
N ALA A 390 -9.93 11.22 -19.26
CA ALA A 390 -10.01 12.64 -18.90
C ALA A 390 -11.00 12.91 -17.75
N ALA A 391 -12.06 12.11 -17.64
CA ALA A 391 -13.06 12.21 -16.57
C ALA A 391 -12.60 11.63 -15.22
N LEU A 392 -11.40 11.05 -15.13
CA LEU A 392 -10.89 10.50 -13.88
C LEU A 392 -10.61 11.62 -12.86
N PRO A 393 -11.01 11.44 -11.59
CA PRO A 393 -10.73 12.43 -10.57
C PRO A 393 -9.22 12.45 -10.27
N PHE A 394 -8.57 13.60 -10.39
CA PHE A 394 -7.19 13.86 -9.94
C PHE A 394 -7.13 15.12 -9.09
N THR A 395 -8.06 15.26 -8.15
CA THR A 395 -8.02 16.30 -7.10
C THR A 395 -7.21 15.84 -5.91
#